data_AF-A0A933LTX7-F1
#
_entry.id   AF-A0A933LTX7-F1
#
_cell.length_a   1.000
_cell.length_b   1.000
_cell.length_c   1.000
_cell.angle_alpha   90.00
_cell.angle_beta   90.00
_cell.angle_gamma   90.00
#
_symmetry.space_group_name_H-M   'P 1'
#
loop_
_entity.id
_entity.type
_entity.pdbx_description
1 polymer ?
#
loop_
_entity_poly.entity_id
_entity_poly.type
_entity_poly.pdbx_seq_one_letter_code
_entity_poly.pdbx_strand_id
1 'polypeptide(L)'
;MRPTARLALALLALAAGGPAAGQDRIDRREEARKAQRATGAGLFESHCAICHSKNAAGTTRKLWSDDLGSAPPDLSGTALDHTDLVTFLSGGSSATGQPRLCPSWGRALSSEEKERLALHVARLGTREREARETPTRGGGPVTESFPWGLLAVLVVEVALLGRLWRKKEKAHGG
;
A
#
# COMPACT_ATOMS: atom_id res chain seq x y z
N MET A 1 -43.60 25.90 -31.12
CA MET A 1 -43.34 25.47 -29.73
C MET A 1 -42.68 26.63 -29.00
N ARG A 2 -43.30 27.17 -27.94
CA ARG A 2 -42.91 28.46 -27.34
C ARG A 2 -41.60 28.33 -26.53
N PRO A 3 -40.60 29.20 -26.75
CA PRO A 3 -39.26 29.11 -26.13
C PRO A 3 -39.27 29.21 -24.60
N THR A 4 -40.32 29.79 -24.01
CA THR A 4 -40.52 29.91 -22.58
C THR A 4 -40.73 28.57 -21.87
N ALA A 5 -41.37 27.60 -22.53
CA ALA A 5 -41.62 26.28 -21.95
C ALA A 5 -40.33 25.45 -21.79
N ARG A 6 -39.33 25.67 -22.65
CA ARG A 6 -38.03 25.01 -22.57
C ARG A 6 -37.14 25.61 -21.48
N LEU A 7 -37.23 26.92 -21.27
CA LEU A 7 -36.49 27.61 -20.21
C LEU A 7 -37.01 27.22 -18.81
N ALA A 8 -38.33 27.12 -18.65
CA ALA A 8 -38.95 26.68 -17.40
C ALA A 8 -38.58 25.23 -17.05
N LEU A 9 -38.52 24.33 -18.05
CA LEU A 9 -38.13 22.93 -17.85
C LEU A 9 -36.63 22.78 -17.51
N ALA A 10 -35.77 23.60 -18.13
CA ALA A 10 -34.33 23.60 -17.85
C ALA A 10 -34.01 24.14 -16.44
N LEU A 11 -34.74 25.15 -15.96
CA LEU A 11 -34.59 25.65 -14.59
C LEU A 11 -35.11 24.65 -13.54
N LEU A 12 -36.17 23.89 -13.85
CA LEU A 12 -36.66 22.81 -12.98
C LEU A 12 -35.66 21.65 -12.88
N ALA A 13 -34.97 21.33 -13.98
CA ALA A 13 -33.94 20.28 -14.02
C ALA A 13 -32.67 20.66 -13.24
N LEU A 14 -32.27 21.94 -13.21
CA LEU A 14 -31.17 22.42 -12.36
C LEU A 14 -31.50 22.34 -10.86
N ALA A 15 -32.77 22.46 -10.47
CA ALA A 15 -33.21 22.28 -9.08
C ALA A 15 -33.24 20.80 -8.65
N ALA A 16 -33.40 19.86 -9.58
CA ALA A 16 -33.45 18.43 -9.30
C ALA A 16 -32.06 17.82 -8.97
N GLY A 17 -30.97 18.45 -9.41
CA GLY A 17 -29.59 18.09 -9.03
C GLY A 17 -29.12 18.74 -7.71
N GLY A 18 -30.06 19.14 -6.86
CA GLY A 18 -29.85 19.98 -5.69
C GLY A 18 -28.99 19.38 -4.55
N PRO A 19 -28.80 20.13 -3.45
CA PRO A 19 -27.87 19.83 -2.36
C PRO A 19 -28.01 18.44 -1.73
N ALA A 20 -29.17 17.77 -1.85
CA ALA A 20 -29.39 16.40 -1.40
C ALA A 20 -28.43 15.39 -2.07
N ALA A 21 -28.15 15.51 -3.37
CA ALA A 21 -27.21 14.63 -4.08
C ALA A 21 -25.73 14.95 -3.74
N GLY A 22 -25.46 16.14 -3.22
CA GLY A 22 -24.15 16.51 -2.65
C GLY A 22 -23.96 15.93 -1.26
N GLN A 23 -24.96 16.08 -0.39
CA GLN A 23 -24.94 15.58 0.98
C GLN A 23 -24.81 14.05 1.03
N ASP A 24 -25.59 13.32 0.24
CA ASP A 24 -25.52 11.86 0.13
C ASP A 24 -24.12 11.35 -0.30
N ARG A 25 -23.39 12.11 -1.12
CA ARG A 25 -21.98 11.80 -1.46
C ARG A 25 -21.03 12.04 -0.29
N ILE A 26 -21.26 13.08 0.51
CA ILE A 26 -20.46 13.39 1.70
C ILE A 26 -20.68 12.29 2.75
N ASP A 27 -21.93 11.94 3.03
CA ASP A 27 -22.32 10.94 4.02
C ASP A 27 -21.72 9.57 3.67
N ARG A 28 -21.85 9.11 2.42
CA ARG A 28 -21.20 7.86 1.97
C ARG A 28 -19.69 7.87 2.16
N ARG A 29 -19.03 9.01 1.90
CA ARG A 29 -17.58 9.13 2.05
C ARG A 29 -17.17 9.12 3.52
N GLU A 30 -17.99 9.69 4.40
CA GLU A 30 -17.80 9.65 5.84
C GLU A 30 -17.97 8.23 6.38
N GLU A 31 -19.03 7.52 6.00
CA GLU A 31 -19.23 6.12 6.37
C GLU A 31 -18.09 5.22 5.87
N ALA A 32 -17.61 5.43 4.64
CA ALA A 32 -16.44 4.70 4.13
C ALA A 32 -15.17 4.99 4.95
N ARG A 33 -14.93 6.24 5.34
CA ARG A 33 -13.80 6.60 6.22
C ARG A 33 -13.94 6.00 7.61
N LYS A 34 -15.15 5.99 8.16
CA LYS A 34 -15.47 5.38 9.46
C LYS A 34 -15.21 3.87 9.43
N ALA A 35 -15.67 3.19 8.37
CA ALA A 35 -15.41 1.78 8.15
C ALA A 35 -13.90 1.49 8.02
N GLN A 36 -13.14 2.32 7.31
CA GLN A 36 -11.69 2.19 7.22
C GLN A 36 -11.03 2.29 8.61
N ARG A 37 -11.41 3.32 9.39
CA ARG A 37 -10.87 3.58 10.75
C ARG A 37 -11.36 2.61 11.83
N ALA A 38 -12.31 1.72 11.51
CA ALA A 38 -12.74 0.66 12.43
C ALA A 38 -11.61 -0.36 12.71
N THR A 39 -10.59 -0.45 11.84
CA THR A 39 -9.47 -1.38 12.00
C THR A 39 -8.18 -0.68 12.39
N GLY A 40 -7.28 -1.37 13.09
CA GLY A 40 -5.94 -0.85 13.39
C GLY A 40 -5.12 -0.52 12.13
N ALA A 41 -5.29 -1.30 11.06
CA ALA A 41 -4.64 -1.07 9.77
C ALA A 41 -5.15 0.21 9.09
N GLY A 42 -6.47 0.45 9.08
CA GLY A 42 -7.02 1.67 8.50
C GLY A 42 -6.76 2.91 9.35
N LEU A 43 -6.66 2.78 10.68
CA LEU A 43 -6.15 3.84 11.55
C LEU A 43 -4.70 4.19 11.19
N PHE A 44 -3.84 3.17 11.01
CA PHE A 44 -2.45 3.37 10.62
C PHE A 44 -2.32 4.04 9.24
N GLU A 45 -3.10 3.58 8.25
CA GLU A 45 -3.10 4.17 6.90
C GLU A 45 -3.54 5.64 6.91
N SER A 46 -4.51 6.00 7.75
CA SER A 46 -5.07 7.35 7.80
C SER A 46 -4.25 8.35 8.64
N HIS A 47 -3.44 7.89 9.60
CA HIS A 47 -2.72 8.77 10.53
C HIS A 47 -1.20 8.62 10.48
N CYS A 48 -0.68 7.40 10.29
CA CYS A 48 0.74 7.10 10.50
C CYS A 48 1.50 6.89 9.18
N ALA A 49 0.84 6.31 8.17
CA ALA A 49 1.47 5.91 6.92
C ALA A 49 2.02 7.09 6.09
N ILE A 50 1.54 8.31 6.34
CA ILE A 50 2.05 9.53 5.71
C ILE A 50 3.55 9.73 6.01
N CYS A 51 3.98 9.39 7.22
CA CYS A 51 5.39 9.47 7.64
C CYS A 51 6.08 8.10 7.60
N HIS A 52 5.41 7.06 8.09
CA HIS A 52 6.02 5.73 8.29
C HIS A 52 5.89 4.78 7.09
N SER A 53 5.29 5.22 5.97
CA SER A 53 4.89 4.39 4.83
C SER A 53 3.80 3.37 5.20
N LYS A 54 3.12 2.77 4.21
CA LYS A 54 2.05 1.78 4.45
C LYS A 54 2.55 0.49 5.12
N ASN A 55 3.80 0.12 4.87
CA ASN A 55 4.42 -1.07 5.44
C ASN A 55 5.13 -0.78 6.76
N ALA A 56 5.01 0.45 7.27
CA ALA A 56 5.68 0.92 8.48
C ALA A 56 7.22 0.91 8.42
N ALA A 57 7.80 0.65 7.24
CA ALA A 57 9.24 0.59 6.96
C ALA A 57 10.00 1.91 7.17
N GLY A 58 9.29 3.01 7.45
CA GLY A 58 9.86 4.35 7.44
C GLY A 58 10.00 4.92 6.03
N THR A 59 9.84 6.25 5.94
CA THR A 59 9.95 7.11 4.76
C THR A 59 9.06 6.81 3.54
N THR A 60 8.14 7.75 3.26
CA THR A 60 8.02 8.28 1.89
C THR A 60 8.90 9.54 1.84
N ARG A 61 9.94 9.57 1.00
CA ARG A 61 11.04 10.55 1.02
C ARG A 61 10.60 12.03 0.86
N LYS A 62 9.34 12.31 0.55
CA LYS A 62 8.88 13.63 0.05
C LYS A 62 8.33 14.60 1.10
N LEU A 63 8.01 14.14 2.32
CA LEU A 63 7.39 14.98 3.37
C LEU A 63 8.33 15.32 4.54
N TRP A 64 9.53 14.74 4.57
CA TRP A 64 10.35 14.75 5.77
C TRP A 64 11.62 15.62 5.66
N SER A 65 12.22 15.76 4.47
CA SER A 65 13.60 16.27 4.35
C SER A 65 13.80 17.72 4.76
N ASP A 66 12.75 18.54 4.77
CA ASP A 66 12.90 20.00 4.91
C ASP A 66 12.32 20.54 6.24
N ASP A 67 11.25 19.94 6.78
CA ASP A 67 10.51 20.47 7.95
C ASP A 67 10.78 19.74 9.29
N LEU A 68 11.18 18.46 9.27
CA LEU A 68 11.22 17.61 10.48
C LEU A 68 12.64 17.20 10.93
N GLY A 69 13.66 17.42 10.10
CA GLY A 69 15.08 17.41 10.51
C GLY A 69 15.72 16.06 10.88
N SER A 70 14.98 14.95 11.02
CA SER A 70 15.57 13.60 11.28
C SER A 70 15.10 12.51 10.32
N ALA A 71 14.47 11.40 10.70
CA ALA A 71 13.66 10.54 9.81
C ALA A 71 12.67 9.82 10.73
N PRO A 72 11.43 9.51 10.31
CA PRO A 72 10.57 8.73 11.17
C PRO A 72 11.17 7.31 11.27
N PRO A 73 11.26 6.73 12.47
CA PRO A 73 11.85 5.39 12.63
C PRO A 73 11.03 4.35 11.87
N ASP A 74 11.72 3.30 11.44
CA ASP A 74 11.09 2.08 10.95
C ASP A 74 10.36 1.38 12.11
N LEU A 75 9.05 1.20 11.96
CA LEU A 75 8.19 0.53 12.94
C LEU A 75 7.94 -0.93 12.57
N SER A 76 8.34 -1.39 11.37
CA SER A 76 8.16 -2.77 10.92
C SER A 76 8.95 -3.78 11.76
N GLY A 77 9.93 -3.32 12.55
CA GLY A 77 10.70 -4.15 13.48
C GLY A 77 10.71 -3.61 14.92
N THR A 78 9.74 -2.77 15.29
CA THR A 78 9.71 -2.16 16.63
C THR A 78 9.73 -3.22 17.73
N ALA A 79 10.55 -2.98 18.76
CA ALA A 79 10.62 -3.81 19.97
C ALA A 79 9.69 -3.30 21.08
N LEU A 80 8.98 -2.20 20.85
CA LEU A 80 8.02 -1.66 21.80
C LEU A 80 6.88 -2.65 21.99
N ASP A 81 6.54 -2.91 23.25
CA ASP A 81 5.37 -3.70 23.57
C ASP A 81 4.07 -2.90 23.37
N HIS A 82 2.94 -3.58 23.47
CA HIS A 82 1.64 -2.96 23.25
C HIS A 82 1.34 -1.81 24.24
N THR A 83 1.76 -1.93 25.50
CA THR A 83 1.54 -0.91 26.54
C THR A 83 2.35 0.35 26.26
N ASP A 84 3.61 0.17 25.87
CA ASP A 84 4.50 1.25 25.47
C ASP A 84 3.95 1.99 24.24
N LEU A 85 3.41 1.25 23.28
CA LEU A 85 2.77 1.82 22.09
C LEU A 85 1.52 2.64 22.44
N VAL A 86 0.66 2.16 23.34
CA VAL A 86 -0.52 2.93 23.80
C VAL A 86 -0.10 4.20 24.53
N THR A 87 0.96 4.13 25.35
CA THR A 87 1.53 5.29 26.05
C THR A 87 2.07 6.31 25.07
N PHE A 88 2.85 5.85 24.08
CA PHE A 88 3.38 6.70 23.01
C PHE A 88 2.27 7.36 22.19
N LEU A 89 1.23 6.60 21.79
CA LEU A 89 0.09 7.14 21.05
C LEU A 89 -0.68 8.20 21.85
N SER A 90 -0.72 8.06 23.18
CA SER A 90 -1.40 8.99 24.06
C SER A 90 -0.62 10.29 24.27
N GLY A 91 0.71 10.21 24.43
CA GLY A 91 1.57 11.34 24.80
C GLY A 91 2.47 11.90 23.67
N GLY A 92 2.47 11.27 22.50
CA GLY A 92 3.36 11.60 21.39
C GLY A 92 4.84 11.34 21.70
N SER A 93 5.73 11.77 20.80
CA SER A 93 7.18 11.58 20.98
C SER A 93 7.76 12.33 22.19
N SER A 94 7.07 13.35 22.71
CA SER A 94 7.44 14.00 23.97
C SER A 94 7.35 13.09 25.19
N ALA A 95 6.49 12.07 25.17
CA ALA A 95 6.35 11.15 26.30
C ALA A 95 7.56 10.21 26.48
N THR A 96 8.38 10.07 25.44
CA THR A 96 9.59 9.23 25.44
C THR A 96 10.88 10.06 25.39
N GLY A 97 10.81 11.36 25.66
CA GLY A 97 11.95 12.27 25.63
C GLY A 97 12.51 12.54 24.22
N GLN A 98 11.78 12.16 23.17
CA GLN A 98 12.17 12.39 21.78
C GLN A 98 11.69 13.77 21.29
N PRO A 99 12.31 14.33 20.24
CA PRO A 99 11.84 15.57 19.60
C PRO A 99 10.36 15.46 19.22
N ARG A 100 9.59 16.55 19.37
CA ARG A 100 8.12 16.61 19.13
C ARG A 100 7.75 16.56 17.64
N LEU A 101 8.19 15.51 16.96
CA LEU A 101 7.98 15.27 15.52
C LEU A 101 6.80 14.31 15.27
N CYS A 102 6.46 13.47 16.26
CA CYS A 102 5.25 12.64 16.21
C CYS A 102 4.21 13.24 17.17
N PRO A 103 3.06 13.74 16.65
CA PRO A 103 2.06 14.38 17.49
C PRO A 103 1.44 13.38 18.46
N SER A 104 0.89 13.87 19.57
CA SER A 104 0.05 13.05 20.42
C SER A 104 -1.29 12.80 19.75
N TRP A 105 -1.74 11.55 19.79
CA TRP A 105 -3.08 11.15 19.33
C TRP A 105 -4.08 11.08 20.49
N GLY A 106 -3.67 11.50 21.68
CA GLY A 106 -4.43 11.47 22.93
C GLY A 106 -5.87 11.98 22.82
N ARG A 107 -6.08 13.07 22.08
CA ARG A 107 -7.40 13.68 21.84
C ARG A 107 -8.07 13.31 20.52
N ALA A 108 -7.29 12.83 19.56
CA ALA A 108 -7.79 12.54 18.20
C ALA A 108 -8.29 11.10 18.07
N LEU A 109 -7.76 10.18 18.88
CA LEU A 109 -8.14 8.77 18.91
C LEU A 109 -8.73 8.43 20.29
N SER A 110 -9.82 7.67 20.28
CA SER A 110 -10.36 7.02 21.48
C SER A 110 -9.38 5.99 22.04
N SER A 111 -9.58 5.57 23.30
CA SER A 111 -8.74 4.52 23.91
C SER A 111 -8.78 3.22 23.11
N GLU A 112 -9.95 2.83 22.63
CA GLU A 112 -10.12 1.62 21.82
C GLU A 112 -9.43 1.71 20.46
N GLU A 113 -9.42 2.88 19.82
CA GLU A 113 -8.69 3.10 18.58
C GLU A 113 -7.17 3.03 18.81
N LYS A 114 -6.67 3.58 19.93
CA LYS A 114 -5.25 3.49 20.30
C LYS A 114 -4.83 2.04 20.54
N GLU A 115 -5.65 1.27 21.25
CA GLU A 115 -5.49 -0.16 21.48
C GLU A 115 -5.39 -0.93 20.16
N ARG A 116 -6.36 -0.75 19.25
CA ARG A 116 -6.38 -1.41 17.93
C ARG A 116 -5.18 -1.02 17.08
N LEU A 117 -4.77 0.26 17.12
CA LEU A 117 -3.61 0.76 16.41
C LEU A 117 -2.30 0.19 16.97
N ALA A 118 -2.12 0.18 18.29
CA ALA A 118 -0.96 -0.41 18.96
C ALA A 118 -0.81 -1.90 18.62
N LEU A 119 -1.91 -2.67 18.69
CA LEU A 119 -1.91 -4.08 18.27
C LEU A 119 -1.54 -4.27 16.79
N HIS A 120 -1.92 -3.34 15.92
CA HIS A 120 -1.52 -3.41 14.52
C HIS A 120 -0.01 -3.16 14.35
N VAL A 121 0.53 -2.10 14.96
CA VAL A 121 1.96 -1.78 14.91
C VAL A 121 2.82 -2.90 15.49
N ALA A 122 2.43 -3.46 16.64
CA ALA A 122 3.13 -4.59 17.24
C ALA A 122 3.20 -5.81 16.29
N ARG A 123 2.11 -6.09 15.56
CA ARG A 123 2.06 -7.19 14.57
C ARG A 123 2.91 -6.94 13.32
N LEU A 124 3.14 -5.69 12.95
CA LEU A 124 4.10 -5.38 11.88
C LEU A 124 5.52 -5.77 12.34
N GLY A 125 5.87 -5.44 13.58
CA GLY A 125 7.07 -5.87 14.28
C GLY A 125 7.34 -7.38 14.24
N THR A 126 6.31 -8.18 14.54
CA THR A 126 6.44 -9.65 14.60
C THR A 126 6.60 -10.29 13.22
N ARG A 127 5.86 -9.83 12.20
CA ARG A 127 5.94 -10.39 10.83
C ARG A 127 7.32 -10.26 10.20
N GLU A 128 7.98 -9.13 10.44
CA GLU A 128 9.32 -8.89 9.92
C GLU A 128 10.38 -9.70 10.67
N ARG A 129 10.18 -9.94 11.97
CA ARG A 129 11.02 -10.88 12.75
C ARG A 129 10.83 -12.31 12.26
N GLU A 130 9.60 -12.77 12.05
CA GLU A 130 9.31 -14.09 11.47
C GLU A 130 9.92 -14.22 10.06
N ALA A 131 9.84 -13.18 9.23
CA ALA A 131 10.47 -13.15 7.91
C ALA A 131 12.01 -13.22 7.96
N ARG A 132 12.64 -12.61 8.97
CA ARG A 132 14.11 -12.66 9.20
C ARG A 132 14.59 -13.94 9.90
N GLU A 133 13.78 -14.48 10.82
CA GLU A 133 14.08 -15.67 11.61
C GLU A 133 13.69 -16.95 10.91
N THR A 134 12.86 -16.90 9.87
CA THR A 134 12.70 -18.02 8.94
C THR A 134 14.10 -18.37 8.44
N PRO A 135 14.72 -19.46 8.94
CA PRO A 135 15.95 -19.92 8.36
C PRO A 135 15.60 -20.22 6.90
N THR A 136 16.56 -20.11 6.00
CA THR A 136 16.53 -20.76 4.69
C THR A 136 16.39 -22.28 4.85
N ARG A 137 15.32 -22.77 5.47
CA ARG A 137 14.94 -24.16 5.60
C ARG A 137 14.12 -24.48 4.36
N GLY A 138 14.82 -24.58 3.24
CA GLY A 138 14.19 -24.86 1.96
C GLY A 138 14.89 -24.30 0.75
N GLY A 139 16.22 -24.21 0.75
CA GLY A 139 16.97 -24.40 -0.49
C GLY A 139 16.82 -25.85 -0.97
N GLY A 140 15.59 -26.31 -1.19
CA GLY A 140 15.38 -27.40 -2.14
C GLY A 140 15.78 -26.87 -3.51
N PRO A 141 16.35 -27.70 -4.40
CA PRO A 141 16.60 -27.25 -5.76
C PRO A 141 15.30 -26.65 -6.28
N VAL A 142 15.36 -25.38 -6.66
CA VAL A 142 14.30 -24.72 -7.40
C VAL A 142 14.15 -25.58 -8.64
N THR A 143 13.18 -26.48 -8.61
CA THR A 143 12.63 -27.10 -9.81
C THR A 143 11.77 -26.02 -10.46
N GLU A 144 12.41 -24.91 -10.82
CA GLU A 144 11.96 -24.13 -11.95
C GLU A 144 11.79 -25.18 -13.03
N SER A 145 10.53 -25.38 -13.43
CA SER A 145 10.20 -26.24 -14.55
C SER A 145 10.95 -25.64 -15.72
N PHE A 146 12.15 -26.18 -15.97
CA PHE A 146 13.00 -25.75 -17.05
C PHE A 146 12.09 -25.70 -18.28
N PRO A 147 12.03 -24.58 -19.02
CA PRO A 147 11.00 -24.38 -20.02
C PRO A 147 11.33 -25.24 -21.24
N TRP A 148 11.07 -26.55 -21.12
CA TRP A 148 11.28 -27.55 -22.15
C TRP A 148 10.56 -27.17 -23.44
N GLY A 149 9.46 -26.42 -23.35
CA GLY A 149 8.80 -25.80 -24.50
C GLY A 149 9.70 -24.83 -25.27
N LEU A 150 10.41 -23.92 -24.58
CA LEU A 150 11.35 -22.99 -25.22
C LEU A 150 12.57 -23.72 -25.80
N LEU A 151 13.11 -24.71 -25.08
CA LEU A 151 14.23 -25.51 -25.59
C LEU A 151 13.82 -26.31 -26.84
N ALA A 152 12.63 -26.92 -26.84
CA ALA A 152 12.12 -27.68 -27.99
C ALA A 152 11.95 -26.79 -29.22
N VAL A 153 11.39 -25.58 -29.06
CA VAL A 153 11.25 -24.60 -30.14
C VAL A 153 12.62 -24.22 -30.70
N LEU A 154 13.60 -23.93 -29.83
CA LEU A 154 14.94 -23.54 -30.26
C LEU A 154 15.67 -24.67 -31.00
N VAL A 155 15.53 -25.92 -30.56
CA VAL A 155 16.09 -27.10 -31.26
C VAL A 155 15.45 -27.27 -32.64
N VAL A 156 14.13 -27.08 -32.77
CA VAL A 156 13.43 -27.17 -34.06
C VAL A 156 13.90 -26.06 -35.00
N GLU A 157 14.03 -24.82 -34.53
CA GLU A 157 14.52 -23.71 -35.35
C GLU A 157 15.94 -23.96 -35.86
N VAL A 158 16.86 -24.39 -34.99
CA VAL A 158 18.24 -24.72 -35.36
C VAL A 158 18.28 -25.86 -36.37
N ALA A 159 17.44 -26.89 -36.21
CA ALA A 159 17.38 -28.00 -37.15
C ALA A 159 16.85 -27.58 -38.53
N LEU A 160 15.85 -26.69 -38.58
CA LEU A 160 15.32 -26.13 -39.82
C LEU A 160 16.35 -25.26 -40.54
N LEU A 161 17.02 -24.36 -39.82
CA LEU A 161 18.10 -23.55 -40.37
C LEU A 161 19.23 -24.42 -40.92
N GLY A 162 19.65 -25.46 -40.19
CA GLY A 162 20.67 -26.40 -40.64
C GLY A 162 20.25 -27.25 -41.85
N ARG A 163 18.95 -27.54 -42.03
CA ARG A 163 18.44 -28.20 -43.25
C ARG A 163 18.47 -27.26 -44.46
N LEU A 164 18.09 -26.00 -44.27
CA LEU A 164 18.10 -24.99 -45.33
C LEU A 164 19.53 -24.70 -45.80
N TRP A 165 20.49 -24.60 -44.87
CA TRP A 165 21.90 -24.40 -45.19
C TRP A 165 22.49 -25.55 -46.03
N ARG A 166 22.28 -26.80 -45.61
CA ARG A 166 22.73 -27.98 -46.39
C ARG A 166 22.09 -28.07 -47.77
N LYS A 167 20.83 -27.63 -47.93
CA LYS A 167 20.17 -27.58 -49.24
C LYS A 167 20.81 -26.51 -50.14
N LYS A 168 21.20 -25.37 -49.57
CA LYS A 168 21.90 -24.28 -50.29
C LYS A 168 23.30 -24.72 -50.75
N GLU A 169 24.07 -25.40 -49.91
CA GLU A 169 25.39 -25.94 -50.28
C GLU A 169 25.30 -26.91 -51.47
N LYS A 170 24.31 -27.83 -51.45
CA LYS A 170 24.07 -28.76 -52.56
C LYS A 170 23.61 -28.09 -53.86
N ALA A 171 23.02 -26.90 -53.79
CA ALA A 171 22.52 -26.17 -54.96
C ALA A 171 23.59 -25.29 -55.64
N HIS A 172 24.70 -25.00 -54.96
CA HIS A 172 25.79 -24.17 -55.48
C HIS A 172 27.11 -24.93 -55.71
N GLY A 173 27.19 -26.20 -55.31
CA GLY A 173 28.38 -27.05 -55.46
C GLY A 173 28.32 -28.05 -56.63
N GLY A 174 27.49 -27.79 -57.66
CA GLY A 174 27.35 -28.61 -58.86
C GLY A 174 27.60 -27.79 -60.12
#